data_AF-A0AAW8QPT7-F1
#
_entry.id   AF-A0AAW8QPT7-F1
#
_cell.length_a   1.000
_cell.length_b   1.000
_cell.length_c   1.000
_cell.angle_alpha   90.00
_cell.angle_beta   90.00
_cell.angle_gamma   90.00
#
_symmetry.space_group_name_H-M   'P 1'
#
loop_
_entity.id
_entity.type
_entity.pdbx_description
1 polymer ?
#
loop_
_entity_poly.entity_id
_entity_poly.type
_entity_poly.pdbx_seq_one_letter_code
_entity_poly.pdbx_strand_id
1 'polypeptide(L)' 'MQIYLNGELTDTPCQNLMQLIQALALEGKRFAVEYNQQIIPKSKLEQISIAQHDRIEIIHAVGGG' A
#
# COMPACT_ATOMS: atom_id res chain seq x y z
N MET A 1 -4.40 -2.08 13.51
CA MET A 1 -5.18 -0.85 13.28
C MET A 1 -6.00 -1.03 12.03
N GLN A 2 -7.13 -0.34 11.93
CA GLN A 2 -8.00 -0.39 10.76
C GLN A 2 -7.58 0.65 9.73
N ILE A 3 -7.45 0.22 8.48
CA ILE A 3 -7.17 1.06 7.31
C ILE A 3 -8.17 0.73 6.20
N TYR A 4 -8.26 1.58 5.18
CA TYR A 4 -8.89 1.21 3.92
C TYR A 4 -7.81 0.72 2.96
N LEU A 5 -7.89 -0.55 2.55
CA LEU A 5 -7.01 -1.15 1.56
C LEU A 5 -7.84 -1.49 0.32
N ASN A 6 -7.55 -0.88 -0.82
CA ASN A 6 -8.32 -1.07 -2.06
C ASN A 6 -9.83 -0.84 -1.88
N GLY A 7 -10.19 0.20 -1.11
CA GLY A 7 -11.58 0.49 -0.73
C GLY A 7 -12.19 -0.39 0.38
N GLU A 8 -11.54 -1.47 0.83
CA GLU A 8 -12.06 -2.37 1.87
C GLU A 8 -11.44 -2.09 3.24
N LEU A 9 -12.29 -2.05 4.28
CA LEU A 9 -11.81 -1.87 5.66
C LEU A 9 -11.05 -3.12 6.12
N THR A 10 -9.77 -2.95 6.42
CA THR A 10 -8.83 -4.03 6.72
C THR A 10 -8.10 -3.76 8.02
N ASP A 11 -8.05 -4.75 8.91
CA ASP A 11 -7.19 -4.72 10.10
C ASP A 11 -5.77 -5.16 9.75
N THR A 12 -4.78 -4.34 10.11
CA THR A 12 -3.36 -4.63 9.88
C THR A 12 -2.48 -4.32 11.09
N PRO A 13 -1.47 -5.15 11.40
CA PRO A 13 -0.43 -4.82 12.38
C PRO A 13 0.72 -4.01 11.77
N CYS A 14 0.75 -3.80 10.44
CA CYS A 14 1.84 -3.13 9.75
C CYS A 14 1.98 -1.67 10.17
N GLN A 15 3.21 -1.22 10.42
CA GLN A 15 3.49 0.15 10.88
C GLN A 15 3.82 1.11 9.74
N ASN A 16 4.21 0.61 8.58
CA ASN A 16 4.53 1.41 7.39
C ASN A 16 4.11 0.70 6.11
N LEU A 17 4.14 1.44 4.99
CA LEU A 17 3.74 0.90 3.69
C LEU A 17 4.64 -0.26 3.24
N MET A 18 5.93 -0.24 3.55
CA MET A 18 6.83 -1.35 3.19
C MET A 18 6.33 -2.66 3.81
N GLN A 19 6.13 -2.69 5.13
CA GLN A 19 5.63 -3.88 5.85
C GLN A 19 4.30 -4.38 5.28
N LEU A 20 3.40 -3.47 4.91
CA LEU A 20 2.13 -3.83 4.28
C LEU A 20 2.35 -4.54 2.93
N ILE A 21 3.26 -4.04 2.08
CA ILE A 21 3.60 -4.67 0.80
C ILE A 21 4.22 -6.07 0.99
N GLN A 22 5.07 -6.26 2.01
CA GLN A 22 5.64 -7.58 2.31
C GLN A 22 4.55 -8.55 2.79
N ALA A 23 3.66 -8.08 3.68
CA ALA A 23 2.53 -8.87 4.19
C ALA A 23 1.56 -9.30 3.08
N LEU A 24 1.37 -8.46 2.06
CA LEU A 24 0.57 -8.76 0.88
C LEU A 24 1.32 -9.63 -0.17
N ALA A 25 2.58 -9.99 0.10
CA ALA A 25 3.46 -10.73 -0.81
C ALA A 25 3.54 -10.08 -2.20
N LEU A 26 3.67 -8.75 -2.24
CA LEU A 26 3.73 -7.96 -3.47
C LEU A 26 5.15 -7.55 -3.88
N GLU A 27 6.15 -7.87 -3.07
CA GLU A 27 7.56 -7.62 -3.43
C GLU A 27 7.92 -8.22 -4.79
N GLY A 28 8.73 -7.49 -5.56
CA GLY A 28 9.10 -7.87 -6.92
C GLY A 28 7.99 -7.76 -7.97
N LYS A 29 6.73 -7.54 -7.59
CA LYS A 29 5.62 -7.36 -8.55
C LYS A 29 5.57 -5.94 -9.12
N ARG A 30 4.95 -5.80 -10.29
CA ARG A 30 4.66 -4.51 -10.93
C ARG A 30 3.37 -3.92 -10.34
N PHE A 31 3.54 -2.96 -9.45
CA PHE A 31 2.46 -2.21 -8.79
C PHE A 31 2.91 -0.77 -8.52
N ALA A 32 1.93 0.11 -8.32
CA ALA A 32 2.07 1.42 -7.69
C ALA A 32 1.25 1.43 -6.39
N VAL A 33 1.67 2.27 -5.44
CA VAL A 33 0.94 2.48 -4.19
C VAL A 33 0.46 3.92 -4.18
N GLU A 34 -0.84 4.10 -4.00
CA GLU A 34 -1.42 5.38 -3.63
C GLU A 34 -1.69 5.36 -2.12
N TYR A 35 -1.27 6.41 -1.43
CA TYR A 35 -1.52 6.61 -0.01
C TYR A 35 -2.23 7.96 0.15
N ASN A 36 -3.47 7.95 0.63
CA ASN A 36 -4.30 9.13 0.81
C ASN A 36 -4.30 10.05 -0.43
N GLN A 37 -4.59 9.48 -1.61
CA GLN A 37 -4.62 10.18 -2.90
C GLN A 37 -3.24 10.67 -3.42
N GLN A 38 -2.15 10.20 -2.83
CA GLN A 38 -0.79 10.51 -3.26
C GLN A 38 -0.04 9.25 -3.69
N ILE A 39 0.46 9.22 -4.93
CA ILE A 39 1.32 8.13 -5.40
C ILE A 39 2.66 8.14 -4.65
N ILE A 40 3.00 7.03 -3.99
CA ILE A 40 4.23 6.87 -3.22
C ILE A 40 5.26 6.09 -4.06
N PRO A 41 6.45 6.68 -4.32
CA PRO A 41 7.56 5.95 -4.93
C PRO A 41 7.98 4.75 -4.08
N LYS A 42 8.33 3.62 -4.71
CA LYS A 42 8.74 2.39 -3.99
C LYS A 42 9.88 2.63 -2.99
N SER A 43 10.81 3.52 -3.31
CA SER A 43 11.94 3.90 -2.42
C SER A 43 11.52 4.63 -1.14
N LYS A 44 10.30 5.16 -1.07
CA LYS A 44 9.78 5.87 0.10
C LYS A 44 8.85 5.02 0.98
N LEU A 45 8.50 3.79 0.56
CA LEU A 45 7.50 2.98 1.28
C LEU A 45 7.88 2.70 2.74
N GLU A 46 9.17 2.55 3.03
CA GLU A 46 9.65 2.31 4.41
C GLU A 46 9.50 3.55 5.31
N GLN A 47 9.49 4.74 4.72
CA GLN A 47 9.41 6.03 5.42
C GLN A 47 7.98 6.48 5.71
N ILE A 48 6.98 5.90 5.03
CA ILE A 48 5.58 6.27 5.20
C ILE A 48 4.94 5.37 6.26
N SER A 49 4.78 5.91 7.47
CA SER A 49 4.01 5.27 8.53
C SER A 49 2.53 5.20 8.20
N ILE A 50 1.89 4.10 8.59
CA ILE A 50 0.44 3.91 8.49
C ILE A 50 -0.19 4.31 9.81
N ALA A 51 -1.30 5.03 9.73
CA ALA A 51 -2.17 5.39 10.84
C ALA A 51 -3.60 4.87 10.61
N GLN A 52 -4.42 4.99 11.66
CA GLN A 52 -5.79 4.52 11.63
C GLN A 52 -6.63 5.29 10.59
N HIS A 53 -7.42 4.56 9.81
CA HIS A 53 -8.29 5.04 8.74
C HIS A 53 -7.59 5.64 7.51
N ASP A 54 -6.27 5.47 7.39
CA ASP A 54 -5.57 5.79 6.15
C ASP A 54 -6.10 4.96 4.98
N ARG A 55 -6.05 5.57 3.79
CA ARG A 55 -6.49 4.95 2.54
C ARG A 55 -5.27 4.56 1.71
N ILE A 56 -5.14 3.28 1.42
CA ILE A 56 -4.06 2.72 0.63
C ILE A 56 -4.65 1.97 -0.56
N GLU A 57 -4.25 2.36 -1.76
CA GLU A 57 -4.65 1.68 -2.99
C GLU A 57 -3.41 1.04 -3.64
N ILE A 58 -3.53 -0.23 -3.98
CA ILE A 58 -2.54 -1.02 -4.69
C ILE A 58 -2.97 -1.11 -6.15
N ILE A 59 -2.33 -0.30 -6.99
CA ILE A 59 -2.65 -0.22 -8.42
C ILE A 59 -1.74 -1.18 -9.16
N HIS A 60 -2.31 -2.24 -9.73
CA HIS A 60 -1.58 -3.17 -10.59
C HIS A 60 -1.46 -2.60 -11.99
N ALA A 61 -0.27 -2.70 -12.60
CA ALA A 61 -0.15 -2.38 -14.01
C ALA A 61 -0.90 -3.46 -14.81
N VAL A 62 -2.02 -3.09 -15.42
CA VAL A 62 -2.63 -3.90 -16.49
C VAL A 62 -1.66 -3.88 -17.66
N GLY A 63 -1.08 -5.04 -17.98
CA GLY A 63 -0.15 -5.19 -19.10
C GLY A 63 -0.89 -4.89 -20.40
N GLY A 64 -0.63 -3.73 -20.98
CA GLY A 64 -1.02 -3.41 -22.35
C GLY A 64 -0.05 -4.06 -23.32
N GLY A 65 -0.55 -5.03 -24.07
CA GLY A 65 -0.10 -5.33 -25.42
C GLY A 65 -1.09 -4.71 -26.40
#